data_AF-A0A1X7HHA8-F1
#
_entry.id   AF-A0A1X7HHA8-F1
#
_cell.length_a   1.000
_cell.length_b   1.000
_cell.length_c   1.000
_cell.angle_alpha   90.00
_cell.angle_beta   90.00
_cell.angle_gamma   90.00
#
_symmetry.space_group_name_H-M   'P 1'
#
loop_
_entity.id
_entity.type
_entity.pdbx_description
1 polymer ?
#
loop_
_entity_poly.entity_id
_entity_poly.type
_entity_poly.pdbx_seq_one_letter_code
_entity_poly.pdbx_strand_id
1 'polypeptide(L)'
;MRIAPNPHSPYADADPEHRHIFPSLVFLPEPMAGVLALTACEAMAVVPEELLETGPEAELPEGLCPDCVRVMQGGEPLARPRSQCGECGTQTWHGSLCALCRQDKHEAWWPTRETAAPAAEETSR
;
A
#
# COMPACT_ATOMS: atom_id res chain seq x y z
N MET A 1 3.98 -20.12 -5.51
CA MET A 1 3.49 -19.81 -4.14
C MET A 1 2.79 -18.47 -4.22
N ARG A 2 1.50 -18.40 -3.86
CA ARG A 2 0.77 -17.12 -3.84
C ARG A 2 1.11 -16.34 -2.58
N ILE A 3 1.46 -15.07 -2.74
CA ILE A 3 1.81 -14.19 -1.62
C ILE A 3 0.58 -13.46 -1.09
N ALA A 4 0.58 -13.17 0.21
CA ALA A 4 -0.49 -12.43 0.86
C ALA A 4 -0.55 -10.97 0.36
N PRO A 5 -1.73 -10.33 0.34
CA PRO A 5 -1.85 -8.90 0.03
C PRO A 5 -1.18 -7.99 1.07
N ASN A 6 -1.07 -6.69 0.76
CA ASN A 6 -0.63 -5.68 1.72
C ASN A 6 -1.54 -5.62 2.95
N PRO A 7 -0.99 -5.26 4.13
CA PRO A 7 -1.83 -4.98 5.29
C PRO A 7 -2.91 -3.95 4.95
N HIS A 8 -4.09 -4.16 5.50
CA HIS A 8 -5.23 -3.27 5.26
C HIS A 8 -5.01 -1.90 5.90
N SER A 9 -5.40 -0.85 5.18
CA SER A 9 -5.59 0.51 5.71
C SER A 9 -6.82 1.12 5.03
N PRO A 10 -7.75 1.74 5.78
CA PRO A 10 -8.89 2.45 5.19
C PRO A 10 -8.45 3.69 4.39
N TYR A 11 -7.18 4.10 4.51
CA TYR A 11 -6.59 5.22 3.79
C TYR A 11 -5.73 4.78 2.60
N ALA A 12 -5.56 3.48 2.38
CA ALA A 12 -4.98 2.97 1.13
C ALA A 12 -5.93 3.22 -0.05
N ASP A 13 -5.38 3.42 -1.24
CA ASP A 13 -6.12 3.46 -2.50
C ASP A 13 -5.62 2.40 -3.50
N ALA A 14 -4.64 1.59 -3.10
CA ALA A 14 -4.24 0.40 -3.82
C ALA A 14 -5.29 -0.70 -3.66
N ASP A 15 -5.40 -1.57 -4.67
CA ASP A 15 -6.29 -2.74 -4.61
C ASP A 15 -5.90 -3.66 -3.44
N PRO A 16 -6.80 -3.88 -2.46
CA PRO A 16 -6.49 -4.65 -1.25
C PRO A 16 -6.30 -6.15 -1.51
N GLU A 17 -6.68 -6.67 -2.68
CA GLU A 17 -6.60 -8.11 -2.99
C GLU A 17 -5.21 -8.55 -3.49
N HIS A 18 -4.30 -7.60 -3.69
CA HIS A 18 -2.98 -7.84 -4.29
C HIS A 18 -1.83 -7.41 -3.37
N ARG A 19 -0.66 -8.04 -3.55
CA ARG A 19 0.61 -7.51 -3.05
C ARG A 19 1.15 -6.47 -4.03
N HIS A 20 1.37 -5.26 -3.56
CA HIS A 20 1.97 -4.16 -4.30
C HIS A 20 3.46 -4.07 -4.05
N ILE A 21 4.18 -3.66 -5.09
CA ILE A 21 5.64 -3.54 -5.08
C ILE A 21 6.01 -2.13 -4.65
N PHE A 22 6.92 -2.00 -3.70
CA PHE A 22 7.50 -0.72 -3.28
C PHE A 22 8.87 -0.57 -3.94
N PRO A 23 9.07 0.41 -4.83
CA PRO A 23 10.36 0.62 -5.45
C PRO A 23 11.40 1.01 -4.39
N SER A 24 12.41 0.16 -4.17
CA SER A 24 13.60 0.53 -3.41
C SER A 24 14.56 1.24 -4.34
N LEU A 25 14.68 2.57 -4.19
CA LEU A 25 15.64 3.37 -4.94
C LEU A 25 16.92 3.48 -4.11
N VAL A 26 18.08 3.23 -4.73
CA VAL A 26 19.43 3.15 -4.11
C VAL A 26 19.81 4.34 -3.20
N PHE A 27 19.09 5.46 -3.29
CA PHE A 27 19.34 6.69 -2.52
C PHE A 27 18.19 7.09 -1.58
N LEU A 28 17.13 6.28 -1.48
CA LEU A 28 16.02 6.53 -0.58
C LEU A 28 16.02 5.51 0.56
N PRO A 29 15.59 5.90 1.77
CA PRO A 29 15.44 4.95 2.86
C PRO A 29 14.43 3.86 2.48
N GLU A 30 14.72 2.62 2.92
CA GLU A 30 13.81 1.51 2.72
C GLU A 30 12.45 1.81 3.38
N PRO A 31 11.33 1.45 2.72
CA PRO A 31 10.01 1.64 3.30
C PRO A 31 9.88 0.87 4.62
N MET A 32 9.49 1.55 5.68
CA MET A 32 9.27 0.92 6.99
C MET A 32 7.96 0.14 7.00
N ALA A 33 7.98 -1.07 7.55
CA ALA A 33 6.79 -1.89 7.73
C ALA A 33 5.69 -1.12 8.49
N GLY A 34 4.45 -1.28 8.03
CA GLY A 34 3.29 -0.60 8.59
C GLY A 34 3.12 0.86 8.15
N VAL A 35 4.00 1.43 7.33
CA VAL A 35 3.81 2.77 6.75
C VAL A 35 2.96 2.68 5.49
N LEU A 36 2.11 3.68 5.24
CA LEU A 36 1.42 3.86 3.97
C LEU A 36 2.34 4.57 2.97
N ALA A 37 2.71 3.90 1.87
CA ALA A 37 3.70 4.40 0.93
C ALA A 37 3.25 4.22 -0.53
N LEU A 38 3.84 5.00 -1.43
CA LEU A 38 3.65 4.86 -2.87
C LEU A 38 4.25 3.54 -3.37
N THR A 39 3.50 2.89 -4.23
CA THR A 39 3.84 1.64 -4.88
C THR A 39 4.27 1.90 -6.33
N ALA A 40 4.82 0.89 -7.01
CA ALA A 40 5.21 0.98 -8.42
C ALA A 40 4.02 1.35 -9.32
N CYS A 41 2.80 0.92 -8.99
CA CYS A 41 1.60 1.29 -9.75
C CYS A 41 1.08 2.71 -9.45
N GLU A 42 1.80 3.49 -8.63
CA GLU A 42 1.42 4.82 -8.13
C GLU A 42 0.20 4.85 -7.19
N ALA A 43 -0.32 3.70 -6.76
CA ALA A 43 -1.24 3.66 -5.62
C ALA A 43 -0.48 3.66 -4.31
N MET A 44 -1.19 3.89 -3.22
CA MET A 44 -0.68 3.80 -1.87
C MET A 44 -1.17 2.53 -1.18
N ALA A 45 -0.21 1.75 -0.68
CA ALA A 45 -0.45 0.53 0.09
C ALA A 45 0.39 0.55 1.38
N VAL A 46 -0.01 -0.25 2.36
CA VAL A 46 0.78 -0.41 3.59
C VAL A 46 1.95 -1.32 3.31
N VAL A 47 3.15 -0.93 3.74
CA VAL A 47 4.36 -1.76 3.62
C VAL A 47 4.22 -2.98 4.53
N PRO A 48 4.36 -4.21 4.01
CA PRO A 48 4.32 -5.41 4.84
C PRO A 48 5.58 -5.57 5.70
N GLU A 49 5.46 -6.35 6.78
CA GLU A 49 6.62 -6.77 7.58
C GLU A 49 7.54 -7.70 6.78
N GLU A 50 6.96 -8.62 6.01
CA GLU A 50 7.70 -9.52 5.13
C GLU A 50 8.00 -8.81 3.80
N LEU A 51 9.23 -8.34 3.65
CA LEU A 51 9.75 -7.84 2.37
C LEU A 51 10.28 -9.00 1.53
N LEU A 52 9.85 -9.04 0.26
CA LEU A 52 10.34 -10.00 -0.71
C LEU A 52 11.32 -9.31 -1.64
N GLU A 53 12.56 -9.78 -1.65
CA GLU A 53 13.56 -9.36 -2.63
C GLU A 53 13.47 -10.26 -3.85
N THR A 54 13.25 -9.67 -5.02
CA THR A 54 13.25 -10.39 -6.31
C THR A 54 14.25 -9.75 -7.26
N GLY A 55 15.18 -10.55 -7.81
CA GLY A 55 16.10 -10.09 -8.84
C GLY A 55 15.42 -9.94 -10.21
N PRO A 56 16.07 -9.25 -11.18
CA PRO A 56 15.51 -8.97 -12.51
C PRO A 56 15.11 -10.22 -13.33
N GLU A 57 15.74 -11.37 -13.05
CA GLU A 57 15.52 -12.63 -13.77
C GLU A 57 14.75 -13.67 -12.94
N ALA A 58 14.29 -13.31 -11.74
CA ALA A 58 13.54 -14.23 -10.88
C ALA A 58 12.10 -14.41 -11.39
N GLU A 59 11.57 -15.62 -11.24
CA GLU A 59 10.15 -15.87 -11.45
C GLU A 59 9.35 -15.07 -10.40
N LEU A 60 8.42 -14.24 -10.88
CA LEU A 60 7.63 -13.38 -10.01
C LEU A 60 6.53 -14.20 -9.30
N PRO A 61 6.36 -14.04 -7.98
CA PRO A 61 5.34 -14.76 -7.23
C PRO A 61 3.92 -14.40 -7.67
N GLU A 62 3.02 -15.37 -7.63
CA GLU A 62 1.59 -15.15 -7.84
C GLU A 62 1.00 -14.25 -6.75
N GLY A 63 0.01 -13.42 -7.11
CA GLY A 63 -0.66 -12.51 -6.17
C GLY A 63 -0.08 -11.09 -6.12
N LEU A 64 0.99 -10.82 -6.89
CA LEU A 64 1.44 -9.47 -7.15
C LEU A 64 0.41 -8.67 -7.95
N CYS A 65 0.32 -7.37 -7.68
CA CYS A 65 -0.49 -6.44 -8.45
C CYS A 65 -0.01 -6.41 -9.91
N PRO A 66 -0.89 -6.71 -10.90
CA PRO A 66 -0.51 -6.74 -12.30
C PRO A 66 0.09 -5.42 -12.82
N ASP A 67 -0.39 -4.28 -12.31
CA ASP A 67 0.13 -2.97 -12.69
C ASP A 67 1.51 -2.69 -12.11
N CYS A 68 1.77 -3.13 -10.87
CA CYS A 68 3.11 -3.03 -10.30
C CYS A 68 4.10 -3.86 -11.12
N VAL A 69 3.74 -5.09 -11.48
CA VAL A 69 4.57 -5.98 -12.33
C VAL A 69 4.88 -5.31 -13.67
N ARG A 70 3.85 -4.76 -14.32
CA ARG A 70 3.99 -4.06 -15.60
C ARG A 70 4.95 -2.87 -15.53
N VAL A 71 4.87 -2.06 -14.47
CA VAL A 71 5.79 -0.92 -14.28
C VAL A 71 7.22 -1.39 -14.02
N MET A 72 7.41 -2.41 -13.19
CA MET A 72 8.74 -2.97 -12.91
C MET A 72 9.40 -3.60 -14.15
N GLN A 73 8.60 -4.00 -15.16
CA GLN A 73 9.08 -4.50 -16.45
C GLN A 73 9.30 -3.38 -17.50
N GLY A 74 9.25 -2.11 -17.09
CA GLY A 74 9.49 -0.96 -17.97
C GLY A 74 8.25 -0.39 -18.66
N GLY A 75 7.05 -0.82 -18.25
CA GLY A 75 5.79 -0.21 -18.68
C GLY A 75 5.47 1.10 -17.93
N GLU A 76 4.55 1.89 -18.48
CA GLU A 76 4.06 3.14 -17.86
C GLU A 76 2.95 2.89 -16.83
N PRO A 77 2.83 3.60 -15.71
CA PRO A 77 1.68 3.49 -14.80
C PRO A 77 0.33 3.73 -15.50
N LEU A 78 -0.77 3.18 -14.95
CA LEU A 78 -2.10 3.46 -15.49
C LEU A 78 -2.48 4.91 -15.21
N ALA A 79 -3.03 5.60 -16.22
CA ALA A 79 -3.55 6.94 -16.06
C ALA A 79 -4.73 6.95 -15.08
N ARG A 80 -4.67 7.86 -14.09
CA ARG A 80 -5.72 8.05 -13.09
C ARG A 80 -6.40 9.41 -13.26
N PRO A 81 -7.74 9.49 -13.09
CA PRO A 81 -8.43 10.77 -13.13
C PRO A 81 -7.94 11.67 -11.99
N ARG A 82 -7.81 12.97 -12.29
CA ARG A 82 -7.46 13.97 -11.29
C ARG A 82 -8.71 14.52 -10.60
N SER A 83 -8.60 14.73 -9.30
CA SER A 83 -9.62 15.29 -8.40
C SER A 83 -8.97 16.27 -7.43
N GLN A 84 -9.78 17.01 -6.66
CA GLN A 84 -9.28 17.81 -5.54
C GLN A 84 -9.34 16.99 -4.25
N CYS A 85 -8.30 17.11 -3.43
CA CYS A 85 -8.27 16.56 -2.08
C CYS A 85 -9.31 17.27 -1.21
N GLY A 86 -10.18 16.51 -0.54
CA GLY A 86 -11.21 17.04 0.34
C GLY A 86 -10.69 17.65 1.64
N GLU A 87 -9.42 17.41 2.00
CA GLU A 87 -8.80 17.93 3.23
C GLU A 87 -8.01 19.21 2.99
N CYS A 88 -7.14 19.22 1.97
CA CYS A 88 -6.21 20.33 1.73
C CYS A 88 -6.46 21.08 0.40
N GLY A 89 -7.40 20.63 -0.44
CA GLY A 89 -7.74 21.26 -1.72
C GLY A 89 -6.73 21.04 -2.85
N THR A 90 -5.57 20.40 -2.60
CA THR A 90 -4.57 20.13 -3.64
C THR A 90 -5.11 19.17 -4.70
N GLN A 91 -4.74 19.39 -5.97
CA GLN A 91 -5.03 18.46 -7.06
C GLN A 91 -4.29 17.13 -6.84
N THR A 92 -4.99 16.02 -7.02
CA THR A 92 -4.46 14.67 -6.78
C THR A 92 -5.04 13.64 -7.74
N TRP A 93 -4.39 12.49 -7.83
CA TRP A 93 -4.77 11.32 -8.62
C TRP A 93 -5.28 10.18 -7.72
N HIS A 94 -5.29 10.41 -6.40
CA HIS A 94 -5.64 9.45 -5.35
C HIS A 94 -7.11 9.61 -4.90
N GLY A 95 -8.02 10.00 -5.78
CA GLY A 95 -9.43 10.17 -5.46
C GLY A 95 -9.70 11.32 -4.49
N SER A 96 -10.44 11.06 -3.41
CA SER A 96 -10.91 12.10 -2.48
C SER A 96 -9.83 12.66 -1.54
N LEU A 97 -8.69 12.00 -1.41
CA LEU A 97 -7.59 12.43 -0.53
C LEU A 97 -6.26 12.33 -1.27
N CYS A 98 -5.39 13.33 -1.12
CA CYS A 98 -4.04 13.26 -1.67
C CYS A 98 -3.15 12.30 -0.87
N ALA A 99 -2.01 11.91 -1.45
CA ALA A 99 -1.03 11.02 -0.82
C ALA A 99 -0.64 11.47 0.59
N LEU A 100 -0.28 12.74 0.77
CA LEU A 100 0.13 13.27 2.07
C LEU A 100 -0.99 13.16 3.12
N CYS A 101 -2.21 13.62 2.79
CA CYS A 101 -3.33 13.51 3.73
C CYS A 101 -3.72 12.05 4.05
N ARG A 102 -3.49 11.11 3.12
CA ARG A 102 -3.67 9.67 3.38
C ARG A 102 -2.62 9.14 4.35
N GLN A 103 -1.37 9.56 4.20
CA GLN A 103 -0.27 9.20 5.11
C GLN A 103 -0.55 9.72 6.52
N ASP A 104 -0.88 11.00 6.67
CA ASP A 104 -1.17 11.60 7.97
C ASP A 104 -2.32 10.88 8.70
N LYS A 105 -3.42 10.61 7.99
CA LYS A 105 -4.56 9.90 8.57
C LYS A 105 -4.24 8.45 8.90
N HIS A 106 -3.44 7.80 8.06
CA HIS A 106 -2.98 6.44 8.32
C HIS A 106 -2.08 6.39 9.56
N GLU A 107 -1.12 7.30 9.70
CA GLU A 107 -0.24 7.38 10.87
C GLU A 107 -1.03 7.55 12.17
N ALA A 108 -2.07 8.40 12.15
CA ALA A 108 -2.96 8.58 13.30
C ALA A 108 -3.79 7.32 13.62
N TRP A 109 -4.25 6.59 12.60
CA TRP A 109 -5.10 5.42 12.77
C TRP A 109 -4.33 4.14 13.08
N TRP A 110 -3.13 3.96 12.50
CA TRP A 110 -2.39 2.71 12.48
C TRP A 110 -2.19 2.12 13.89
N PRO A 111 -1.80 2.89 14.93
CA PRO A 111 -1.64 2.35 16.29
C PRO A 111 -2.96 1.85 16.91
N THR A 112 -4.11 2.33 16.45
CA THR A 112 -5.43 1.97 17.02
C THR A 112 -6.02 0.69 16.45
N ARG A 113 -5.42 0.14 15.37
CA ARG A 113 -5.97 -1.02 14.65
C ARG A 113 -6.02 -2.28 15.49
N GLU A 114 -5.08 -2.45 16.42
CA GLU A 114 -4.99 -3.63 17.31
C GLU A 114 -6.03 -3.57 18.43
N THR A 115 -6.42 -2.36 18.85
CA THR A 115 -7.46 -2.12 19.85
C THR A 115 -8.87 -2.50 19.34
N ALA A 116 -9.03 -2.72 18.03
CA ALA A 116 -10.31 -3.08 17.40
C ALA A 116 -10.55 -4.60 17.29
N ALA A 117 -9.66 -5.46 17.81
CA ALA A 117 -9.99 -6.86 18.00
C ALA A 117 -11.11 -6.97 19.05
N PRO A 118 -12.25 -7.61 18.76
CA PRO A 118 -13.28 -7.77 19.77
C PRO A 118 -12.67 -8.53 20.94
N ALA A 119 -12.87 -8.02 22.15
CA ALA A 119 -12.68 -8.79 23.37
C ALA A 119 -13.47 -10.09 23.19
N ALA A 120 -12.77 -11.18 22.89
CA ALA A 120 -13.38 -12.49 22.80
C ALA A 120 -14.00 -12.76 24.17
N GLU A 121 -15.32 -12.91 24.17
CA GLU A 121 -16.14 -13.17 25.33
C GLU A 121 -15.50 -14.25 26.20
N GLU A 122 -15.09 -13.86 27.40
CA GLU A 122 -14.75 -14.76 28.48
C GLU A 122 -16.05 -15.43 28.95
N THR A 123 -16.52 -16.42 28.18
CA THR A 123 -17.53 -17.37 28.64
C THR A 123 -16.83 -18.69 28.92
N SER A 124 -16.35 -18.86 30.16
CA SER A 124 -16.11 -20.20 30.71
C SER A 124 -16.69 -20.29 32.13
N ARG A 125 -17.81 -21.01 32.14
CA ARG A 125 -18.43 -21.88 33.15
C ARG A 125 -17.69 -22.09 34.46
#